data_AF-A0A8C9UFX6-F1
#
_entry.id   AF-A0A8C9UFX6-F1
#
_cell.length_a   1.000
_cell.length_b   1.000
_cell.length_c   1.000
_cell.angle_alpha   90.00
_cell.angle_beta   90.00
_cell.angle_gamma   90.00
#
_symmetry.space_group_name_H-M   'P 1'
#
loop_
_entity.id
_entity.type
_entity.pdbx_description
1 polymer ?
#
loop_
_entity_poly.entity_id
_entity_poly.type
_entity_poly.pdbx_seq_one_letter_code
_entity_poly.pdbx_strand_id
1 'polypeptide(L)'
;FLSAAPYFCGGSVSDPSGVLQSPNYPGNYPNDADCTWEIQVENNFRVTLTFRDIVMQSGTCQHDYIEVYDGPLHSSPLLGRFCSGSFPTYVSSSNMMLLIFPGEEILAKGFFRKYHGDT
;
A
#
# COMPACT_ATOMS: atom_id res chain seq x y z
N PHE A 1 -14.31 28.75 -6.90
CA PHE A 1 -14.48 27.77 -5.81
C PHE A 1 -13.29 26.82 -5.88
N LEU A 2 -12.65 26.61 -4.74
CA LEU A 2 -11.28 26.09 -4.60
C LEU A 2 -11.12 24.73 -5.28
N SER A 3 -10.20 24.64 -6.24
CA SER A 3 -9.65 23.36 -6.70
C SER A 3 -8.94 22.74 -5.51
N ALA A 4 -9.44 21.60 -5.01
CA ALA A 4 -8.63 20.72 -4.20
C ALA A 4 -7.43 20.31 -5.05
N ALA A 5 -6.21 20.45 -4.51
CA ALA A 5 -5.05 19.82 -5.14
C ALA A 5 -5.34 18.30 -5.20
N PRO A 6 -5.08 17.61 -6.32
CA PRO A 6 -5.22 16.16 -6.36
C PRO A 6 -4.32 15.58 -5.27
N TYR A 7 -4.89 14.84 -4.34
CA TYR A 7 -4.13 14.14 -3.31
C TYR A 7 -3.31 13.05 -4.01
N PHE A 8 -2.05 13.35 -4.32
CA PHE A 8 -1.15 12.38 -4.96
C PHE A 8 -0.71 11.33 -3.93
N CYS A 9 -1.12 10.08 -4.15
CA CYS A 9 -0.53 8.90 -3.55
C CYS A 9 -0.23 7.87 -4.64
N GLY A 10 0.58 6.87 -4.32
CA GLY A 10 1.08 5.93 -5.31
C GLY A 10 2.35 6.40 -5.99
N GLY A 11 2.69 5.75 -7.10
CA GLY A 11 3.89 5.96 -7.89
C GLY A 11 4.96 4.89 -7.68
N SER A 12 6.01 4.95 -8.50
CA SER A 12 7.13 4.01 -8.43
C SER A 12 8.17 4.49 -7.41
N VAL A 13 8.59 3.59 -6.52
CA VAL A 13 9.63 3.85 -5.50
C VAL A 13 10.78 2.87 -5.67
N SER A 14 12.01 3.39 -5.59
CA SER A 14 13.24 2.61 -5.87
C SER A 14 14.31 2.67 -4.78
N ASP A 15 14.06 3.40 -3.69
CA ASP A 15 15.01 3.48 -2.59
C ASP A 15 15.16 2.12 -1.89
N PRO A 16 16.32 1.80 -1.28
CA PRO A 16 16.52 0.52 -0.58
C PRO A 16 15.55 0.26 0.58
N SER A 17 14.96 1.33 1.12
CA SER A 17 13.90 1.27 2.12
C SER A 17 13.09 2.55 2.10
N GLY A 18 11.87 2.50 2.62
CA GLY A 18 11.03 3.68 2.71
C GLY A 18 9.75 3.46 3.49
N VAL A 19 8.99 4.54 3.59
CA VAL A 19 7.68 4.57 4.25
C VAL A 19 6.65 4.92 3.20
N LEU A 20 5.55 4.19 3.19
CA LEU A 20 4.41 4.49 2.35
C LEU A 20 3.16 4.60 3.24
N GLN A 21 2.31 5.59 2.97
CA GLN A 21 1.12 5.88 3.80
C GLN A 21 -0.10 6.17 2.92
N SER A 22 -1.31 6.00 3.47
CA SER A 22 -2.50 6.57 2.84
C SER A 22 -2.40 8.10 2.82
N PRO A 23 -3.07 8.78 1.87
CA PRO A 23 -3.14 10.24 1.90
C PRO A 23 -3.64 10.73 3.25
N ASN A 24 -3.11 11.85 3.71
CA ASN A 24 -3.47 12.53 4.97
C ASN A 24 -3.24 11.74 6.27
N TYR A 25 -2.66 10.53 6.23
CA TYR A 25 -2.36 9.77 7.45
C TYR A 25 -1.58 10.65 8.46
N PRO A 26 -1.96 10.68 9.76
CA PRO A 26 -2.93 9.82 10.44
C PRO A 26 -4.38 10.35 10.43
N GLY A 27 -4.66 11.42 9.68
CA GLY A 27 -6.02 11.87 9.36
C GLY A 27 -6.70 10.97 8.34
N ASN A 28 -7.95 11.27 8.03
CA ASN A 28 -8.73 10.44 7.11
C ASN A 28 -8.27 10.61 5.67
N TYR A 29 -8.19 9.50 4.92
CA TYR A 29 -7.95 9.56 3.48
C TYR A 29 -9.18 10.13 2.75
N PRO A 30 -8.99 10.86 1.64
CA PRO A 30 -10.09 11.37 0.83
C PRO A 30 -10.79 10.22 0.09
N ASN A 31 -12.01 10.47 -0.39
CA ASN A 31 -12.63 9.58 -1.38
C ASN A 31 -11.77 9.47 -2.63
N ASP A 32 -11.84 8.30 -3.26
CA ASP A 32 -11.16 8.00 -4.52
C ASP A 32 -9.64 8.19 -4.41
N ALA A 33 -9.06 7.79 -3.27
CA ALA A 33 -7.62 7.88 -3.06
C ALA A 33 -6.83 7.05 -4.10
N ASP A 34 -7.40 5.95 -4.59
CA ASP A 34 -6.87 5.02 -5.62
C ASP A 34 -5.34 5.03 -5.76
N CYS A 35 -4.67 4.52 -4.73
CA CYS A 35 -3.23 4.56 -4.65
C CYS A 35 -2.63 3.25 -5.14
N THR A 36 -1.75 3.32 -6.14
CA THR A 36 -0.94 2.18 -6.60
C THR A 36 0.54 2.48 -6.45
N TRP A 37 1.27 1.64 -5.72
CA TRP A 37 2.73 1.75 -5.57
C TRP A 37 3.44 0.58 -6.22
N GLU A 38 4.37 0.91 -7.11
CA GLU A 38 5.33 -0.04 -7.68
C GLU A 38 6.63 0.07 -6.87
N ILE A 39 6.94 -0.96 -6.09
CA ILE A 39 8.11 -0.98 -5.24
C ILE A 39 9.18 -1.80 -5.94
N GLN A 40 10.33 -1.20 -6.18
CA GLN A 40 11.50 -1.88 -6.71
C GLN A 40 12.69 -1.66 -5.75
N VAL A 41 13.41 -2.73 -5.43
CA VAL A 41 14.71 -2.64 -4.72
C VAL A 41 15.82 -3.09 -5.65
N GLU A 42 17.07 -2.98 -5.21
CA GLU A 42 18.23 -3.42 -5.99
C GLU A 42 18.09 -4.88 -6.44
N ASN A 43 18.69 -5.20 -7.59
CA ASN A 43 18.74 -6.57 -8.09
C ASN A 43 19.43 -7.47 -7.05
N ASN A 44 18.91 -8.69 -6.90
CA ASN A 44 19.29 -9.70 -5.88
C ASN A 44 18.72 -9.48 -4.47
N PHE A 45 17.95 -8.41 -4.24
CA PHE A 45 17.16 -8.27 -3.01
C PHE A 45 15.69 -8.65 -3.26
N ARG A 46 14.99 -8.94 -2.18
CA ARG A 46 13.54 -9.12 -2.12
C ARG A 46 12.92 -7.95 -1.36
N VAL A 47 11.71 -7.58 -1.75
CA VAL A 47 10.94 -6.55 -1.04
C VAL A 47 10.27 -7.19 0.17
N THR A 48 10.63 -6.73 1.36
CA THR A 48 9.90 -7.02 2.59
C THR A 48 9.02 -5.83 2.97
N LEU A 49 7.71 -6.03 2.95
CA LEU A 49 6.70 -5.03 3.25
C LEU A 49 6.03 -5.32 4.60
N THR A 50 6.22 -4.44 5.58
CA THR A 50 5.66 -4.59 6.93
C THR A 50 4.66 -3.48 7.22
N PHE A 51 3.42 -3.89 7.51
CA PHE A 51 2.39 -2.98 8.00
C PHE A 51 2.61 -2.68 9.47
N ARG A 52 2.28 -1.46 9.91
CA ARG A 52 2.40 -1.05 11.32
C ARG A 52 1.09 -0.56 11.89
N ASP A 53 0.27 0.03 11.03
CA ASP A 53 -1.05 0.52 11.39
C ASP A 53 -1.98 0.38 10.18
N ILE A 54 -3.20 -0.10 10.44
CA ILE A 54 -4.27 -0.29 9.46
C ILE A 54 -5.57 0.01 10.19
N VAL A 55 -6.20 1.11 9.81
CA VAL A 55 -7.51 1.53 10.31
C VAL A 55 -8.37 1.83 9.09
N MET A 56 -9.24 0.90 8.74
CA MET A 56 -10.23 1.03 7.66
C MET A 56 -11.64 1.10 8.24
N GLN A 57 -12.59 1.63 7.47
CA GLN A 57 -13.95 1.88 7.94
C GLN A 57 -14.77 0.59 8.07
N SER A 58 -14.54 -0.35 7.16
CA SER A 58 -15.25 -1.62 7.07
C SER A 58 -14.35 -2.81 7.41
N GLY A 59 -14.89 -3.78 8.17
CA GLY A 59 -14.22 -5.05 8.46
C GLY A 59 -14.43 -6.14 7.41
N THR A 60 -15.24 -5.90 6.37
CA THR A 60 -15.59 -6.91 5.35
C THR A 60 -14.66 -6.91 4.14
N CYS A 61 -13.75 -5.93 4.04
CA CYS A 61 -12.78 -5.75 2.95
C CYS A 61 -13.39 -5.71 1.54
N GLN A 62 -14.69 -5.39 1.43
CA GLN A 62 -15.41 -5.35 0.15
C GLN A 62 -15.07 -4.09 -0.65
N HIS A 63 -14.99 -2.94 0.03
CA HIS A 63 -14.76 -1.62 -0.56
C HIS A 63 -13.37 -1.10 -0.23
N ASP A 64 -13.05 -0.98 1.06
CA ASP A 64 -11.69 -0.63 1.50
C ASP A 64 -10.85 -1.89 1.72
N TYR A 65 -9.74 -2.01 1.00
CA TYR A 65 -8.78 -3.09 1.17
C TYR A 65 -7.39 -2.68 0.68
N ILE A 66 -6.39 -3.43 1.10
CA ILE A 66 -5.05 -3.40 0.54
C ILE A 66 -4.80 -4.73 -0.14
N GLU A 67 -4.30 -4.69 -1.38
CA GLU A 67 -3.80 -5.86 -2.10
C GLU A 67 -2.30 -5.75 -2.31
N VAL A 68 -1.60 -6.86 -2.12
CA VAL A 68 -0.15 -6.97 -2.29
C VAL A 68 0.15 -8.07 -3.29
N TYR A 69 0.89 -7.77 -4.34
CA TYR A 69 1.24 -8.72 -5.40
C TYR A 69 2.74 -8.96 -5.49
N ASP A 70 3.10 -10.20 -5.80
CA ASP A 70 4.47 -10.67 -5.99
C ASP A 70 5.00 -10.35 -7.39
N GLY A 71 5.28 -9.07 -7.61
CA GLY A 71 5.79 -8.53 -8.87
C GLY A 71 5.10 -7.23 -9.24
N PRO A 72 5.42 -6.65 -10.42
CA PRO A 72 5.04 -5.29 -10.75
C PRO A 72 3.63 -5.13 -11.34
N LEU A 73 2.89 -6.23 -11.58
CA LEU A 73 1.64 -6.19 -12.32
C LEU A 73 0.45 -6.72 -11.49
N HIS A 74 -0.77 -6.30 -11.84
CA HIS A 74 -2.00 -6.87 -11.27
C HIS A 74 -2.17 -8.36 -11.62
N SER A 75 -1.51 -8.83 -12.68
CA SER A 75 -1.46 -10.23 -13.08
C SER A 75 -0.39 -11.04 -12.34
N SER A 76 0.45 -10.40 -11.52
CA SER A 76 1.40 -11.09 -10.66
C SER A 76 0.65 -11.91 -9.59
N PRO A 77 1.29 -12.91 -8.97
CA PRO A 77 0.67 -13.68 -7.89
C PRO A 77 0.23 -12.79 -6.73
N LEU A 78 -1.01 -12.95 -6.24
CA LEU A 78 -1.49 -12.21 -5.06
C LEU A 78 -0.88 -12.81 -3.79
N LEU A 79 -0.16 -11.98 -3.01
CA LEU A 79 0.37 -12.36 -1.70
C LEU A 79 -0.69 -12.23 -0.60
N GLY A 80 -1.58 -11.25 -0.72
CA GLY A 80 -2.70 -11.12 0.21
C GLY A 80 -3.59 -9.91 -0.04
N ARG A 81 -4.81 -10.01 0.51
CA ARG A 81 -5.80 -8.94 0.59
C ARG A 81 -6.28 -8.80 2.02
N PHE A 82 -6.28 -7.58 2.55
CA PHE A 82 -6.68 -7.33 3.94
C PHE A 82 -7.15 -5.89 4.15
N CYS A 83 -7.97 -5.68 5.17
CA CYS A 83 -8.48 -4.35 5.56
C CYS A 83 -8.47 -4.11 7.08
N SER A 84 -8.19 -5.15 7.86
CA SER A 84 -8.14 -5.10 9.32
C SER A 84 -7.26 -6.25 9.85
N GLY A 85 -6.91 -6.21 11.14
CA GLY A 85 -6.27 -7.33 11.84
C GLY A 85 -4.76 -7.22 12.03
N SER A 86 -4.12 -8.37 12.30
CA SER A 86 -2.71 -8.47 12.71
C SER A 86 -1.77 -8.08 11.57
N PHE A 87 -1.07 -6.97 11.75
CA PHE A 87 -0.15 -6.35 10.79
C PHE A 87 0.74 -7.36 10.03
N PRO A 88 0.35 -7.76 8.81
CA PRO A 88 1.08 -8.78 8.10
C PRO A 88 2.43 -8.25 7.61
N THR A 89 3.39 -9.15 7.45
CA THR A 89 4.60 -8.89 6.67
C THR A 89 4.54 -9.75 5.42
N TYR A 90 4.76 -9.13 4.27
CA TYR A 90 4.83 -9.80 2.98
C TYR A 90 6.25 -9.72 2.45
N VAL A 91 6.70 -10.82 1.83
CA VAL A 91 8.02 -10.91 1.20
C VAL A 91 7.81 -11.34 -0.25
N SER A 92 8.34 -10.57 -1.20
CA SER A 92 8.29 -10.92 -2.62
C SER A 92 9.30 -12.02 -2.97
N SER A 93 9.08 -12.71 -4.08
CA SER A 93 10.03 -13.66 -4.67
C SER A 93 11.12 -12.97 -5.50
N SER A 94 10.88 -11.73 -5.92
CA SER A 94 11.78 -10.91 -6.75
C SER A 94 12.08 -9.55 -6.10
N ASN A 95 12.82 -8.68 -6.79
CA ASN A 95 13.07 -7.31 -6.35
C ASN A 95 11.91 -6.35 -6.64
N MET A 96 10.74 -6.84 -7.05
CA MET A 96 9.57 -6.03 -7.38
C MET A 96 8.33 -6.49 -6.61
N MET A 97 7.51 -5.53 -6.20
CA MET A 97 6.23 -5.74 -5.52
C MET A 97 5.25 -4.64 -5.92
N LEU A 98 3.97 -4.98 -6.10
CA LEU A 98 2.90 -4.04 -6.35
C LEU A 98 1.96 -3.98 -5.14
N LEU A 99 1.61 -2.76 -4.75
CA LEU A 99 0.69 -2.49 -3.64
C LEU A 99 -0.45 -1.60 -4.12
N ILE A 100 -1.68 -2.03 -3.87
CA ILE A 100 -2.89 -1.32 -4.32
C ILE A 100 -3.77 -1.00 -3.11
N PHE A 101 -4.29 0.22 -3.09
CA PHE A 101 -5.28 0.70 -2.13
C PHE A 101 -6.35 1.54 -2.85
N PRO A 102 -7.48 0.93 -3.23
CA PRO A 102 -8.66 1.67 -3.66
C PRO A 102 -9.35 2.20 -2.40
N GLY A 103 -9.06 3.44 -2.02
CA GLY A 103 -9.73 4.09 -0.90
C GLY A 103 -11.08 4.65 -1.35
N GLU A 104 -12.18 4.00 -0.99
CA GLU A 104 -13.54 4.39 -1.41
C GLU A 104 -14.34 5.09 -0.28
N GLU A 105 -13.97 4.94 1.00
CA GLU A 105 -14.73 5.51 2.14
C GLU A 105 -13.99 6.62 2.95
N ILE A 106 -14.66 7.75 3.25
CA ILE A 106 -14.06 8.99 3.86
C ILE A 106 -13.70 8.87 5.36
N LEU A 107 -14.15 7.85 6.11
CA LEU A 107 -14.14 7.93 7.59
C LEU A 107 -13.01 7.16 8.29
N ALA A 108 -11.96 6.76 7.58
CA ALA A 108 -10.90 5.96 8.17
C ALA A 108 -9.49 6.56 7.99
N LYS A 109 -8.60 6.31 8.96
CA LYS A 109 -7.24 6.87 9.01
C LYS A 109 -6.33 6.26 7.93
N GLY A 110 -6.72 5.11 7.38
CA GLY A 110 -5.95 4.38 6.37
C GLY A 110 -4.79 3.62 7.01
N PHE A 111 -3.57 3.81 6.52
CA PHE A 111 -2.48 2.91 6.86
C PHE A 111 -1.08 3.52 6.81
N PHE A 112 -0.19 2.93 7.60
CA PHE A 112 1.25 3.21 7.65
C PHE A 112 2.03 1.91 7.42
N ARG A 113 2.98 1.93 6.48
CA ARG A 113 3.88 0.78 6.26
C ARG A 113 5.32 1.18 5.98
N LYS A 114 6.22 0.22 6.19
CA LYS A 114 7.64 0.30 5.84
C LYS A 114 7.97 -0.79 4.84
N TYR A 115 8.83 -0.48 3.88
CA TYR A 115 9.45 -1.47 3.01
C TYR A 115 10.97 -1.38 3.13
N HIS A 116 11.65 -2.50 2.87
CA HIS A 116 13.11 -2.59 2.76
C HIS A 116 13.50 -3.75 1.85
N GLY A 117 14.68 -3.64 1.23
CA GLY A 117 15.31 -4.72 0.49
C GLY A 117 16.11 -5.65 1.42
N ASP A 118 15.77 -6.93 1.42
CA ASP A 118 16.51 -7.98 2.15
C ASP A 118 17.12 -9.00 1.16
N THR A 119 18.27 -9.58 1.49
CA THR A 119 18.93 -10.62 0.69
C THR A 119 18.24 -11.97 0.81
#